data_AF-A0A4Q5QGJ2-F1
#
_entry.id   AF-A0A4Q5QGJ2-F1
#
_cell.length_a   1.000
_cell.length_b   1.000
_cell.length_c   1.000
_cell.angle_alpha   90.00
_cell.angle_beta   90.00
_cell.angle_gamma   90.00
#
_symmetry.space_group_name_H-M   'P 1'
#
loop_
_entity.id
_entity.type
_entity.pdbx_description
1 polymer ?
#
loop_
_entity_poly.entity_id
_entity_poly.type
_entity_poly.pdbx_seq_one_letter_code
_entity_poly.pdbx_strand_id
1 'polypeptide(L)'
;MTETIDALDALAGHAQRRAGRRAFFKAAVGAAAVGAGAFVVSQAAQAQTLTDADVLNFALNLEYLEANFYWYAVYGVPIPASSITGVGTAVPAAGGHAVPFSDPIIAQMAREIANDELAHVNFLRSALGSTAVAQPQLDVSVSATSAFSAAARAAGFIGATGQFDPYASDLNFLYGAFLFEDVGVTAYKGASPLLTNPAY
;
A
#
# COMPACT_ATOMS: atom_id res chain seq x y z
N MET A 1 7.02 31.06 -23.43
CA MET A 1 7.75 31.28 -22.15
C MET A 1 6.75 31.20 -21.00
N THR A 2 5.92 30.16 -20.98
CA THR A 2 4.74 30.05 -20.09
C THR A 2 4.71 28.67 -19.43
N GLU A 3 5.13 27.61 -20.14
CA GLU A 3 5.24 26.25 -19.59
C GLU A 3 6.33 26.07 -18.52
N THR A 4 7.36 26.94 -18.50
CA THR A 4 8.46 26.85 -17.54
C THR A 4 8.08 27.37 -16.14
N ILE A 5 7.06 28.24 -16.06
CA ILE A 5 6.58 28.81 -14.79
C ILE A 5 5.69 27.79 -14.07
N ASP A 6 4.83 27.06 -14.80
CA ASP A 6 3.94 26.03 -14.25
C ASP A 6 4.70 24.84 -13.63
N ALA A 7 5.82 24.43 -14.24
CA ALA A 7 6.63 23.33 -13.72
C ALA A 7 7.35 23.67 -12.40
N LEU A 8 7.80 24.92 -12.25
CA LEU A 8 8.47 25.40 -11.05
C LEU A 8 7.47 25.63 -9.91
N ASP A 9 6.28 26.14 -10.21
CA ASP A 9 5.19 26.29 -9.23
C ASP A 9 4.64 24.94 -8.77
N ALA A 10 4.54 23.95 -9.67
CA ALA A 10 4.20 22.57 -9.30
C ALA A 10 5.26 21.96 -8.36
N LEU A 11 6.55 22.11 -8.68
CA LEU A 11 7.65 21.63 -7.84
C LEU A 11 7.67 22.31 -6.46
N ALA A 12 7.45 23.62 -6.43
CA ALA A 12 7.36 24.40 -5.20
C ALA A 12 6.17 23.96 -4.33
N GLY A 13 5.01 23.69 -4.95
CA GLY A 13 3.84 23.14 -4.28
C GLY A 13 4.08 21.74 -3.70
N HIS A 14 4.86 20.88 -4.36
CA HIS A 14 5.28 19.60 -3.81
C HIS A 14 6.27 19.75 -2.64
N ALA A 15 7.22 20.67 -2.72
CA ALA A 15 8.19 20.95 -1.66
C ALA A 15 7.50 21.51 -0.40
N GLN A 16 6.55 22.43 -0.55
CA GLN A 16 5.76 22.99 0.55
C GLN A 16 4.89 21.93 1.25
N ARG A 17 4.25 21.02 0.49
CA ARG A 17 3.48 19.91 1.06
C ARG A 17 4.36 18.96 1.87
N ARG A 18 5.58 18.68 1.40
CA ARG A 18 6.57 17.85 2.11
C ARG A 18 7.06 18.53 3.39
N ALA A 19 7.28 19.85 3.35
CA ALA A 19 7.65 20.65 4.51
C ALA A 19 6.53 20.68 5.56
N GLY A 20 5.27 20.84 5.13
CA GLY A 20 4.09 20.80 6.00
C GLY A 20 3.93 19.46 6.73
N ARG A 21 4.09 18.32 6.02
CA ARG A 21 4.07 16.98 6.63
C ARG A 21 5.18 16.79 7.67
N ARG A 22 6.40 17.27 7.36
CA ARG A 22 7.54 17.22 8.29
C ARG A 22 7.33 18.10 9.51
N ALA A 23 6.74 19.27 9.35
CA ALA A 23 6.40 20.17 10.44
C ALA A 23 5.32 19.58 11.36
N PHE A 24 4.30 18.95 10.78
CA PHE A 24 3.26 18.23 11.54
C PHE A 24 3.85 17.07 12.36
N PHE A 25 4.70 16.23 11.77
CA PHE A 25 5.37 15.15 12.51
C PHE A 25 6.30 15.65 13.62
N LYS A 26 7.04 16.75 13.38
CA LYS A 26 7.86 17.39 14.43
C LYS A 26 7.01 17.96 15.56
N ALA A 27 5.86 18.56 15.25
CA ALA A 27 4.94 19.10 16.24
C ALA A 27 4.27 17.98 17.06
N ALA A 28 3.87 16.88 16.43
CA ALA A 28 3.28 15.73 17.10
C ALA A 28 4.27 15.03 18.07
N VAL A 29 5.55 14.93 17.69
CA VAL A 29 6.61 14.42 18.57
C VAL A 29 6.98 15.41 19.68
N GLY A 30 6.97 16.72 19.38
CA GLY A 30 7.24 17.77 20.37
C GLY A 30 6.16 17.92 21.44
N ALA A 31 4.89 17.67 21.10
CA ALA A 31 3.78 17.75 22.03
C ALA A 31 3.78 16.63 23.10
N ALA A 32 4.47 15.51 22.85
CA ALA A 32 4.61 14.42 23.81
C ALA A 32 5.70 14.65 24.88
N ALA A 33 6.53 15.69 24.76
CA ALA A 33 7.74 15.87 25.57
C ALA A 33 7.60 16.90 26.72
N VAL A 34 6.41 17.44 26.99
CA VAL A 34 6.21 18.49 28.03
C VAL A 34 6.04 17.91 29.44
N GLY A 35 5.94 16.58 29.60
CA GLY A 35 5.88 15.91 30.89
C GLY A 35 7.07 14.99 31.14
N ALA A 36 7.98 15.40 32.02
CA ALA A 36 9.12 14.65 32.57
C ALA A 36 10.38 14.44 31.68
N GLY A 37 11.29 15.41 31.73
CA GLY A 37 12.68 15.14 32.14
C GLY A 37 13.60 14.28 31.28
N ALA A 38 13.30 13.97 30.02
CA ALA A 38 14.25 13.27 29.14
C ALA A 38 14.99 14.27 28.23
N PHE A 39 16.26 14.53 28.52
CA PHE A 39 17.19 15.06 27.53
C PHE A 39 17.29 14.04 26.39
N VAL A 40 16.60 14.29 25.28
CA VAL A 40 16.78 13.51 24.06
C VAL A 40 18.09 13.98 23.44
N VAL A 41 19.19 13.33 23.81
CA VAL A 41 20.42 13.38 23.01
C VAL A 41 19.99 12.95 21.61
N SER A 42 19.95 13.92 20.71
CA SER A 42 19.71 13.68 19.29
C SER A 42 20.96 12.97 18.78
N GLN A 43 21.05 11.66 18.98
CA GLN A 43 21.95 10.85 18.16
C GLN A 43 21.55 11.14 16.72
N ALA A 44 22.49 11.67 15.94
CA ALA A 44 22.31 11.76 14.52
C ALA A 44 21.99 10.35 14.04
N ALA A 45 20.74 10.12 13.63
CA ALA A 45 20.38 8.89 12.97
C ALA A 45 21.32 8.78 11.77
N GLN A 46 22.20 7.78 11.79
CA GLN A 46 23.00 7.44 10.62
C GLN A 46 22.00 7.16 9.50
N ALA A 47 22.14 7.86 8.37
CA ALA A 47 21.29 7.60 7.23
C ALA A 47 21.61 6.19 6.73
N GLN A 48 20.77 5.22 7.08
CA GLN A 48 20.88 3.87 6.54
C GLN A 48 20.70 3.99 5.02
N THR A 49 21.69 3.51 4.27
CA THR A 49 21.62 3.52 2.82
C THR A 49 20.56 2.50 2.41
N LEU A 50 19.48 2.97 1.80
CA LEU A 50 18.46 2.08 1.23
C LEU A 50 19.11 1.28 0.10
N THR A 51 18.95 -0.04 0.15
CA THR A 51 19.36 -0.95 -0.91
C THR A 51 18.20 -1.20 -1.86
N ASP A 52 18.49 -1.62 -3.09
CA ASP A 52 17.45 -2.06 -4.03
C ASP A 52 16.59 -3.17 -3.40
N ALA A 53 17.18 -4.09 -2.63
CA ALA A 53 16.43 -5.13 -1.93
C ALA A 53 15.43 -4.58 -0.89
N ASP A 54 15.74 -3.45 -0.24
CA ASP A 54 14.80 -2.78 0.66
C ASP A 54 13.61 -2.21 -0.11
N VAL A 55 13.88 -1.62 -1.28
CA VAL A 55 12.87 -1.05 -2.18
C VAL A 55 11.97 -2.16 -2.75
N LEU A 56 12.57 -3.25 -3.23
CA LEU A 56 11.82 -4.39 -3.76
C LEU A 56 11.03 -5.12 -2.67
N ASN A 57 11.53 -5.23 -1.43
CA ASN A 57 10.75 -5.80 -0.33
C ASN A 57 9.61 -4.89 0.11
N PHE A 58 9.76 -3.56 0.00
CA PHE A 58 8.64 -2.65 0.19
C PHE A 58 7.57 -2.86 -0.89
N ALA A 59 7.97 -2.93 -2.16
CA ALA A 59 7.08 -3.26 -3.28
C ALA A 59 6.37 -4.61 -3.08
N LEU A 60 7.10 -5.65 -2.66
CA LEU A 60 6.55 -6.98 -2.41
C LEU A 60 5.44 -6.96 -1.34
N ASN A 61 5.54 -6.10 -0.33
CA ASN A 61 4.47 -5.96 0.66
C ASN A 61 3.20 -5.31 0.08
N LEU A 62 3.36 -4.39 -0.88
CA LEU A 62 2.23 -3.81 -1.60
C LEU A 62 1.58 -4.86 -2.51
N GLU A 63 2.39 -5.60 -3.25
CA GLU A 63 1.91 -6.70 -4.10
C GLU A 63 1.16 -7.77 -3.29
N TYR A 64 1.61 -8.13 -2.08
CA TYR A 64 0.83 -9.02 -1.22
C TYR A 64 -0.54 -8.45 -0.88
N LEU A 65 -0.61 -7.15 -0.58
CA LEU A 65 -1.86 -6.50 -0.21
C LEU A 65 -2.85 -6.47 -1.38
N GLU A 66 -2.38 -6.06 -2.56
CA GLU A 66 -3.17 -5.99 -3.79
C GLU A 66 -3.59 -7.38 -4.26
N ALA A 67 -2.65 -8.33 -4.32
CA ALA A 67 -2.93 -9.71 -4.71
C ALA A 67 -3.97 -10.35 -3.79
N ASN A 68 -3.89 -10.17 -2.46
CA ASN A 68 -4.93 -10.72 -1.58
C ASN A 68 -6.28 -10.04 -1.78
N PHE A 69 -6.34 -8.72 -1.96
CA PHE A 69 -7.61 -8.05 -2.22
C PHE A 69 -8.31 -8.61 -3.47
N TYR A 70 -7.61 -8.66 -4.60
CA TYR A 70 -8.19 -9.16 -5.85
C TYR A 70 -8.47 -10.67 -5.80
N TRP A 71 -7.59 -11.45 -5.16
CA TRP A 71 -7.82 -12.89 -5.00
C TRP A 71 -9.02 -13.20 -4.11
N TYR A 72 -9.24 -12.45 -3.03
CA TYR A 72 -10.46 -12.54 -2.24
C TYR A 72 -11.69 -12.12 -3.05
N ALA A 73 -11.62 -11.00 -3.77
CA ALA A 73 -12.73 -10.50 -4.57
C ALA A 73 -13.22 -11.53 -5.59
N VAL A 74 -12.31 -12.31 -6.17
CA VAL A 74 -12.62 -13.32 -7.19
C VAL A 74 -12.93 -14.70 -6.60
N TYR A 75 -12.07 -15.18 -5.69
CA TYR A 75 -12.06 -16.58 -5.25
C TYR A 75 -12.52 -16.78 -3.81
N GLY A 76 -12.68 -15.70 -3.04
CA GLY A 76 -13.16 -15.73 -1.65
C GLY A 76 -12.18 -16.33 -0.65
N VAL A 77 -10.91 -16.49 -1.03
CA VAL A 77 -9.83 -17.09 -0.24
C VAL A 77 -8.57 -16.24 -0.35
N PRO A 78 -7.56 -16.39 0.53
CA PRO A 78 -6.28 -15.71 0.35
C PRO A 78 -5.47 -16.33 -0.79
N ILE A 79 -4.42 -15.63 -1.24
CA ILE A 79 -3.50 -16.13 -2.27
C ILE A 79 -2.80 -17.44 -1.85
N PRO A 80 -2.28 -18.24 -2.80
CA PRO A 80 -1.65 -19.53 -2.49
C PRO A 80 -0.52 -19.45 -1.45
N ALA A 81 -0.49 -20.41 -0.52
CA ALA A 81 0.50 -20.46 0.55
C ALA A 81 1.96 -20.53 0.03
N SER A 82 2.18 -21.06 -1.16
CA SER A 82 3.49 -21.09 -1.82
C SER A 82 4.02 -19.69 -2.18
N SER A 83 3.11 -18.75 -2.40
CA SER A 83 3.44 -17.39 -2.84
C SER A 83 3.70 -16.43 -1.68
N ILE A 84 3.61 -16.86 -0.41
CA ILE A 84 3.75 -15.97 0.76
C ILE A 84 4.95 -16.28 1.67
N THR A 85 5.76 -17.28 1.34
CA THR A 85 6.89 -17.74 2.18
C THR A 85 8.10 -16.79 2.11
N GLY A 86 9.09 -16.89 3.01
CA GLY A 86 10.28 -16.04 2.87
C GLY A 86 10.93 -15.77 4.22
N VAL A 87 11.69 -14.69 4.30
CA VAL A 87 12.26 -14.22 5.57
C VAL A 87 11.12 -13.79 6.50
N GLY A 88 11.03 -14.46 7.66
CA GLY A 88 9.99 -14.21 8.66
C GLY A 88 8.91 -15.30 8.68
N THR A 89 7.77 -14.97 9.31
CA THR A 89 6.63 -15.89 9.40
C THR A 89 5.59 -15.49 8.36
N ALA A 90 5.27 -16.40 7.43
CA ALA A 90 4.20 -16.18 6.48
C ALA A 90 2.84 -16.30 7.16
N VAL A 91 2.02 -15.25 7.06
CA VAL A 91 0.66 -15.23 7.61
C VAL A 91 -0.33 -15.01 6.47
N PRO A 92 -1.26 -15.94 6.19
CA PRO A 92 -2.33 -15.71 5.22
C PRO A 92 -3.12 -14.46 5.57
N ALA A 93 -3.51 -13.68 4.56
CA ALA A 93 -4.38 -12.54 4.78
C ALA A 93 -5.75 -13.03 5.28
N ALA A 94 -6.48 -12.14 5.94
CA ALA A 94 -7.80 -12.45 6.47
C ALA A 94 -8.81 -11.35 6.14
N GLY A 95 -10.09 -11.72 6.23
CA GLY A 95 -11.20 -10.77 6.29
C GLY A 95 -11.91 -10.46 4.97
N GLY A 96 -11.35 -10.86 3.83
CA GLY A 96 -12.00 -10.69 2.53
C GLY A 96 -13.04 -11.77 2.23
N HIS A 97 -13.86 -11.52 1.20
CA HIS A 97 -14.77 -12.51 0.61
C HIS A 97 -15.00 -12.22 -0.88
N ALA A 98 -15.58 -13.19 -1.59
CA ALA A 98 -15.87 -13.05 -3.00
C ALA A 98 -16.95 -11.98 -3.23
N VAL A 99 -16.80 -11.22 -4.31
CA VAL A 99 -17.79 -10.26 -4.78
C VAL A 99 -18.88 -11.03 -5.54
N PRO A 100 -20.17 -10.75 -5.30
CA PRO A 100 -21.25 -11.29 -6.09
C PRO A 100 -21.36 -10.53 -7.42
N PHE A 101 -20.36 -10.69 -8.29
CA PHE A 101 -20.28 -9.90 -9.51
C PHE A 101 -21.53 -10.06 -10.38
N SER A 102 -22.15 -8.93 -10.75
CA SER A 102 -23.34 -8.91 -11.61
C SER A 102 -23.00 -8.69 -13.08
N ASP A 103 -21.94 -7.92 -13.34
CA ASP A 103 -21.40 -7.68 -14.68
C ASP A 103 -20.30 -8.71 -15.02
N PRO A 104 -20.48 -9.53 -16.08
CA PRO A 104 -19.51 -10.54 -16.47
C PRO A 104 -18.17 -9.95 -16.96
N ILE A 105 -18.15 -8.73 -17.48
CA ILE A 105 -16.94 -8.03 -17.93
C ILE A 105 -16.13 -7.60 -16.71
N ILE A 106 -16.76 -7.00 -15.71
CA ILE A 106 -16.08 -6.61 -14.46
C ILE A 106 -15.53 -7.86 -13.76
N ALA A 107 -16.30 -8.94 -13.72
CA ALA A 107 -15.84 -10.21 -13.16
C ALA A 107 -14.61 -10.78 -13.90
N GLN A 108 -14.56 -10.62 -15.22
CA GLN A 108 -13.40 -11.04 -16.03
C GLN A 108 -12.17 -10.17 -15.74
N MET A 109 -12.33 -8.85 -15.74
CA MET A 109 -11.25 -7.92 -15.43
C MET A 109 -10.68 -8.19 -14.03
N ALA A 110 -11.54 -8.39 -13.03
CA ALA A 110 -11.12 -8.74 -11.67
C ALA A 110 -10.30 -10.03 -11.64
N ARG A 111 -10.68 -11.05 -12.43
CA ARG A 111 -9.90 -12.31 -12.58
C ARG A 111 -8.53 -12.07 -13.21
N GLU A 112 -8.47 -11.28 -14.26
CA GLU A 112 -7.22 -10.96 -14.95
C GLU A 112 -6.26 -10.24 -13.99
N ILE A 113 -6.74 -9.18 -13.32
CA ILE A 113 -5.95 -8.43 -12.33
C ILE A 113 -5.52 -9.33 -11.17
N ALA A 114 -6.41 -10.18 -10.62
CA ALA A 114 -6.04 -11.11 -9.55
C ALA A 114 -4.89 -12.05 -9.93
N ASN A 115 -4.83 -12.48 -11.19
CA ASN A 115 -3.74 -13.33 -11.68
C ASN A 115 -2.46 -12.51 -11.92
N ASP A 116 -2.58 -11.28 -12.41
CA ASP A 116 -1.46 -10.38 -12.64
C ASP A 116 -0.78 -9.99 -11.32
N GLU A 117 -1.55 -9.62 -10.27
CA GLU A 117 -0.96 -9.31 -8.97
C GLU A 117 -0.31 -10.52 -8.30
N LEU A 118 -0.88 -11.73 -8.47
CA LEU A 118 -0.20 -12.94 -8.03
C LEU A 118 1.11 -13.17 -8.82
N ALA A 119 1.12 -12.85 -10.11
CA ALA A 119 2.33 -12.93 -10.93
C ALA A 119 3.38 -11.90 -10.49
N HIS A 120 2.98 -10.68 -10.13
CA HIS A 120 3.86 -9.64 -9.59
C HIS A 120 4.49 -10.07 -8.26
N VAL A 121 3.70 -10.62 -7.33
CA VAL A 121 4.22 -11.23 -6.09
C VAL A 121 5.30 -12.25 -6.41
N ASN A 122 5.01 -13.20 -7.31
CA ASN A 122 5.96 -14.26 -7.65
C ASN A 122 7.20 -13.74 -8.38
N PHE A 123 7.06 -12.70 -9.21
CA PHE A 123 8.16 -12.04 -9.90
C PHE A 123 9.11 -11.36 -8.90
N LEU A 124 8.59 -10.51 -8.01
CA LEU A 124 9.42 -9.82 -7.01
C LEU A 124 10.12 -10.82 -6.09
N ARG A 125 9.42 -11.87 -5.66
CA ARG A 125 10.03 -12.95 -4.87
C ARG A 125 11.16 -13.64 -5.61
N SER A 126 10.99 -13.88 -6.91
CA SER A 126 12.06 -14.45 -7.75
C SER A 126 13.25 -13.49 -7.87
N ALA A 127 13.01 -12.19 -8.03
CA ALA A 127 14.07 -11.19 -8.15
C ALA A 127 14.85 -11.02 -6.84
N LEU A 128 14.16 -11.05 -5.70
CA LEU A 128 14.73 -10.96 -4.36
C LEU A 128 15.43 -12.25 -3.91
N GLY A 129 15.00 -13.41 -4.41
CA GLY A 129 15.56 -14.70 -4.02
C GLY A 129 15.45 -14.94 -2.51
N SER A 130 16.57 -15.24 -1.86
CA SER A 130 16.59 -15.54 -0.42
C SER A 130 16.32 -14.34 0.50
N THR A 131 16.28 -13.11 -0.03
CA THR A 131 15.98 -11.90 0.75
C THR A 131 14.52 -11.49 0.67
N ALA A 132 13.68 -12.23 -0.08
CA ALA A 132 12.25 -11.98 -0.16
C ALA A 132 11.60 -12.15 1.22
N VAL A 133 10.90 -11.12 1.69
CA VAL A 133 10.15 -11.20 2.94
C VAL A 133 8.89 -12.06 2.78
N ALA A 134 8.58 -12.81 3.84
CA ALA A 134 7.31 -13.50 3.94
C ALA A 134 6.17 -12.48 4.07
N GLN A 135 4.96 -12.86 3.61
CA GLN A 135 3.79 -12.01 3.76
C GLN A 135 3.52 -11.73 5.24
N PRO A 136 3.41 -10.45 5.66
CA PRO A 136 3.04 -10.10 7.02
C PRO A 136 1.56 -10.38 7.27
N GLN A 137 1.10 -10.21 8.50
CA GLN A 137 -0.34 -10.24 8.76
C GLN A 137 -1.02 -9.07 8.04
N LEU A 138 -1.86 -9.40 7.05
CA LEU A 138 -2.64 -8.44 6.29
C LEU A 138 -4.13 -8.58 6.64
N ASP A 139 -4.76 -7.44 6.89
CA ASP A 139 -6.20 -7.33 7.12
C ASP A 139 -6.84 -6.65 5.91
N VAL A 140 -7.52 -7.44 5.08
CA VAL A 140 -8.33 -6.96 3.94
C VAL A 140 -9.82 -7.01 4.28
N SER A 141 -10.15 -6.97 5.58
CA SER A 141 -11.52 -7.05 6.07
C SER A 141 -12.37 -5.84 5.74
N VAL A 142 -13.66 -6.06 5.92
CA VAL A 142 -14.71 -5.08 5.76
C VAL A 142 -15.00 -4.31 7.05
N SER A 143 -14.30 -4.54 8.17
CA SER A 143 -14.70 -3.99 9.48
C SER A 143 -14.74 -2.46 9.52
N ALA A 144 -15.46 -1.85 10.48
CA ALA A 144 -15.52 -0.38 10.62
C ALA A 144 -14.14 0.28 10.89
N THR A 145 -13.17 -0.51 11.34
CA THR A 145 -11.78 -0.12 11.58
C THR A 145 -10.82 -0.56 10.47
N SER A 146 -11.31 -1.22 9.41
CA SER A 146 -10.52 -1.62 8.25
C SER A 146 -9.94 -0.41 7.52
N ALA A 147 -8.86 -0.63 6.77
CA ALA A 147 -8.26 0.39 5.91
C ALA A 147 -9.27 0.95 4.90
N PHE A 148 -10.13 0.09 4.33
CA PHE A 148 -11.18 0.50 3.41
C PHE A 148 -12.23 1.40 4.07
N SER A 149 -12.70 1.04 5.27
CA SER A 149 -13.62 1.89 6.02
C SER A 149 -12.98 3.20 6.45
N ALA A 150 -11.69 3.19 6.79
CA ALA A 150 -10.93 4.41 7.09
C ALA A 150 -10.81 5.32 5.85
N ALA A 151 -10.50 4.77 4.69
CA ALA A 151 -10.41 5.51 3.43
C ALA A 151 -11.77 6.06 2.98
N ALA A 152 -12.81 5.22 3.00
CA ALA A 152 -14.18 5.64 2.66
C ALA A 152 -14.69 6.74 3.60
N ARG A 153 -14.33 6.69 4.89
CA ARG A 153 -14.65 7.75 5.87
C ARG A 153 -13.88 9.04 5.58
N ALA A 154 -12.60 8.94 5.26
CA ALA A 154 -11.80 10.09 4.86
C ALA A 154 -12.32 10.75 3.57
N ALA A 155 -12.89 9.96 2.66
CA ALA A 155 -13.54 10.42 1.44
C ALA A 155 -14.97 10.94 1.65
N GLY A 156 -15.54 10.82 2.86
CA GLY A 156 -16.91 11.24 3.17
C GLY A 156 -18.01 10.31 2.61
N PHE A 157 -17.65 9.10 2.18
CA PHE A 157 -18.58 8.11 1.64
C PHE A 157 -19.43 7.44 2.73
N ILE A 158 -18.89 7.34 3.95
CA ILE A 158 -19.55 6.74 5.10
C ILE A 158 -19.44 7.63 6.34
N GLY A 159 -20.35 7.44 7.30
CA GLY A 159 -20.33 8.16 8.58
C GLY A 159 -19.19 7.74 9.53
N ALA A 160 -19.10 8.42 10.67
CA ALA A 160 -18.02 8.21 11.66
C ALA A 160 -17.90 6.77 12.16
N THR A 161 -19.00 6.03 12.23
CA THR A 161 -19.06 4.61 12.63
C THR A 161 -19.45 3.69 11.48
N GLY A 162 -19.53 4.24 10.25
CA GLY A 162 -19.92 3.48 9.07
C GLY A 162 -18.88 2.42 8.70
N GLN A 163 -19.36 1.44 7.96
CA GLN A 163 -18.59 0.35 7.41
C GLN A 163 -18.63 0.43 5.88
N PHE A 164 -17.49 0.27 5.23
CA PHE A 164 -17.41 0.10 3.78
C PHE A 164 -16.92 -1.30 3.46
N ASP A 165 -17.73 -2.03 2.69
CA ASP A 165 -17.43 -3.35 2.20
C ASP A 165 -17.07 -3.26 0.71
N PRO A 166 -15.77 -3.33 0.33
CA PRO A 166 -15.37 -3.29 -1.06
C PRO A 166 -15.81 -4.53 -1.86
N TYR A 167 -16.31 -5.58 -1.21
CA TYR A 167 -16.73 -6.81 -1.89
C TYR A 167 -18.26 -6.93 -2.05
N ALA A 168 -19.02 -5.92 -1.64
CA ALA A 168 -20.48 -6.00 -1.62
C ALA A 168 -21.13 -6.01 -3.02
N SER A 169 -20.51 -5.38 -4.01
CA SER A 169 -21.05 -5.21 -5.36
C SER A 169 -19.95 -4.82 -6.35
N ASP A 170 -20.26 -4.89 -7.65
CA ASP A 170 -19.38 -4.44 -8.73
C ASP A 170 -18.85 -3.02 -8.50
N LEU A 171 -19.73 -2.09 -8.08
CA LEU A 171 -19.35 -0.69 -7.86
C LEU A 171 -18.45 -0.53 -6.62
N ASN A 172 -18.77 -1.23 -5.53
CA ASN A 172 -17.93 -1.19 -4.33
C ASN A 172 -16.54 -1.78 -4.60
N PHE A 173 -16.48 -2.84 -5.43
CA PHE A 173 -15.23 -3.42 -5.88
C PHE A 173 -14.40 -2.41 -6.66
N LEU A 174 -15.01 -1.68 -7.60
CA LEU A 174 -14.31 -0.65 -8.37
C LEU A 174 -13.80 0.50 -7.50
N TYR A 175 -14.53 0.90 -6.44
CA TYR A 175 -14.03 1.87 -5.47
C TYR A 175 -12.85 1.33 -4.65
N GLY A 176 -12.91 0.05 -4.26
CA GLY A 176 -11.80 -0.62 -3.58
C GLY A 176 -10.56 -0.73 -4.47
N ALA A 177 -10.74 -1.14 -5.72
CA ALA A 177 -9.68 -1.26 -6.73
C ALA A 177 -9.01 0.11 -6.98
N PHE A 178 -9.80 1.17 -7.20
CA PHE A 178 -9.26 2.51 -7.41
C PHE A 178 -8.33 2.97 -6.26
N LEU A 179 -8.66 2.63 -5.01
CA LEU A 179 -7.82 2.96 -3.86
C LEU A 179 -6.46 2.26 -3.93
N PHE A 180 -6.43 0.99 -4.33
CA PHE A 180 -5.17 0.25 -4.43
C PHE A 180 -4.31 0.70 -5.61
N GLU A 181 -4.90 0.87 -6.79
CA GLU A 181 -4.15 1.31 -7.97
C GLU A 181 -3.44 2.65 -7.74
N ASP A 182 -4.08 3.60 -7.04
CA ASP A 182 -3.45 4.89 -6.72
C ASP A 182 -2.29 4.75 -5.72
N VAL A 183 -2.44 3.85 -4.73
CA VAL A 183 -1.40 3.57 -3.73
C VAL A 183 -0.20 2.87 -4.38
N GLY A 184 -0.44 1.84 -5.19
CA GLY A 184 0.59 1.10 -5.92
C GLY A 184 1.39 2.02 -6.83
N VAL A 185 0.72 2.79 -7.71
CA VAL A 185 1.39 3.72 -8.64
C VAL A 185 2.19 4.79 -7.90
N THR A 186 1.64 5.37 -6.83
CA THR A 186 2.34 6.40 -6.05
C THR A 186 3.57 5.83 -5.35
N ALA A 187 3.48 4.60 -4.84
CA ALA A 187 4.59 3.90 -4.23
C ALA A 187 5.69 3.58 -5.24
N TYR A 188 5.35 2.93 -6.35
CA TYR A 188 6.31 2.58 -7.40
C TYR A 188 6.98 3.80 -8.02
N LYS A 189 6.22 4.87 -8.27
CA LYS A 189 6.77 6.14 -8.76
C LYS A 189 7.71 6.81 -7.76
N GLY A 190 7.46 6.67 -6.46
CA GLY A 190 8.35 7.18 -5.42
C GLY A 190 9.61 6.32 -5.23
N ALA A 191 9.49 5.02 -5.48
CA ALA A 191 10.54 4.02 -5.33
C ALA A 191 11.50 3.96 -6.52
N SER A 192 11.01 4.17 -7.75
CA SER A 192 11.82 3.99 -8.96
C SER A 192 13.13 4.78 -9.01
N PRO A 193 13.25 6.04 -8.50
CA PRO A 193 14.52 6.76 -8.52
C PRO A 193 15.55 6.24 -7.50
N LEU A 194 15.15 5.32 -6.61
CA LEU A 194 16.00 4.73 -5.58
C LEU A 194 16.69 3.44 -6.06
N LEU A 195 16.24 2.87 -7.19
CA LEU A 195 16.83 1.68 -7.77
C LEU A 195 18.15 2.03 -8.46
N THR A 196 19.18 1.22 -8.22
CA THR A 196 20.54 1.45 -8.73
C THR A 196 21.03 0.35 -9.67
N ASN A 197 20.49 -0.86 -9.55
CA ASN A 197 20.82 -2.00 -10.40
C ASN A 197 19.84 -2.13 -11.57
N PRO A 198 20.31 -2.05 -12.83
CA PRO A 198 19.45 -2.19 -14.02
C PRO A 198 18.96 -3.62 -14.28
N ALA A 199 19.37 -4.60 -13.48
CA ALA A 199 18.91 -5.98 -13.58
C ALA A 199 17.54 -6.23 -12.90
N TYR A 200 16.99 -5.21 -12.24
CA TYR A 200 15.64 -5.21 -11.65
C TYR A 200 14.67 -4.37 -12.48
#